data_AF-A0A8E2DET9-F1
#
_entry.id   AF-A0A8E2DET9-F1
#
_cell.length_a   1.000
_cell.length_b   1.000
_cell.length_c   1.000
_cell.angle_alpha   90.00
_cell.angle_beta   90.00
_cell.angle_gamma   90.00
#
_symmetry.space_group_name_H-M   'P 1'
#
loop_
_entity.id
_entity.type
_entity.pdbx_description
1 polymer ?
#
loop_
_entity_poly.entity_id
_entity_poly.type
_entity_poly.pdbx_seq_one_letter_code
_entity_poly.pdbx_strand_id
1 'polypeptide(L)'
;ISVLYIGFGLGVIDSYFQGHEPANHTIIETHPHCLKFMRENGWYDKPNVRILEGRWQDFIGRFDVVYHDTFQEGYPGHLEIIRCIPRLLSGPKSRFSFFHG
;
A
#
# COMPACT_ATOMS: atom_id res chain seq x y z
N ILE A 1 6.57 11.50 -7.15
CA ILE A 1 5.28 10.80 -6.94
C ILE A 1 5.41 9.98 -5.68
N SER A 2 4.48 10.15 -4.74
CA SER A 2 4.36 9.35 -3.52
C SER A 2 3.27 8.29 -3.70
N VAL A 3 3.62 7.02 -3.49
CA VAL A 3 2.74 5.87 -3.68
C VAL A 3 2.47 5.21 -2.32
N LEU A 4 1.21 4.90 -2.05
CA LEU A 4 0.78 4.04 -0.95
C LEU A 4 0.21 2.74 -1.53
N TYR A 5 0.73 1.61 -1.08
CA TYR A 5 0.18 0.29 -1.31
C TYR A 5 -0.32 -0.28 0.03
N ILE A 6 -1.58 -0.71 0.09
CA ILE A 6 -2.21 -1.31 1.27
C ILE A 6 -2.39 -2.80 0.98
N GLY A 7 -1.67 -3.63 1.74
CA GLY A 7 -1.38 -5.01 1.40
C GLY A 7 0.07 -5.15 0.93
N PHE A 8 0.44 -6.36 0.51
CA PHE A 8 1.71 -6.63 -0.18
C PHE A 8 1.58 -7.93 -0.99
N GLY A 9 1.02 -8.98 -0.35
CA GLY A 9 0.87 -10.30 -0.97
C GLY A 9 2.22 -10.90 -1.35
N LEU A 10 2.51 -10.96 -2.65
CA LEU A 10 3.79 -11.46 -3.19
C LEU A 10 4.68 -10.34 -3.78
N GLY A 11 4.28 -9.06 -3.65
CA GLY A 11 5.07 -7.92 -4.11
C GLY A 11 5.08 -7.71 -5.62
N VAL A 12 4.14 -8.28 -6.37
CA VAL A 12 4.04 -8.14 -7.84
C VAL A 12 3.74 -6.69 -8.23
N ILE A 13 2.70 -6.10 -7.64
CA ILE A 13 2.32 -4.71 -7.93
C ILE A 13 3.34 -3.73 -7.35
N ASP A 14 3.85 -4.01 -6.15
CA ASP A 14 4.93 -3.20 -5.57
C ASP A 14 6.17 -3.17 -6.46
N SER A 15 6.53 -4.30 -7.08
CA SER A 15 7.66 -4.37 -8.01
C SER A 15 7.39 -3.54 -9.27
N TYR A 16 6.16 -3.56 -9.78
CA TYR A 16 5.75 -2.72 -10.90
C TYR A 16 5.85 -1.23 -10.55
N PHE A 17 5.39 -0.81 -9.36
CA PHE A 17 5.54 0.57 -8.91
C PHE A 17 7.01 0.97 -8.76
N GLN A 18 7.84 0.11 -8.16
CA GLN A 18 9.28 0.37 -8.03
C GLN A 18 9.98 0.54 -9.38
N GLY A 19 9.56 -0.17 -10.43
CA GLY A 19 10.07 0.01 -11.79
C GLY A 19 9.83 1.40 -12.39
N HIS A 20 8.97 2.22 -11.78
CA HIS A 20 8.71 3.61 -12.17
C HIS A 20 9.42 4.64 -11.27
N GLU A 21 10.33 4.18 -10.40
CA GLU A 21 11.18 5.03 -9.54
C GLU A 21 10.41 6.11 -8.76
N PRO A 22 9.39 5.73 -7.94
CA PRO A 22 8.63 6.70 -7.16
C PRO A 22 9.53 7.34 -6.11
N ALA A 23 9.33 8.64 -5.85
CA ALA A 23 10.09 9.37 -4.84
C ALA A 23 9.87 8.78 -3.42
N ASN A 24 8.67 8.26 -3.15
CA ASN A 24 8.35 7.54 -1.92
C ASN A 24 7.39 6.39 -2.25
N HIS A 25 7.64 5.21 -1.71
CA HIS A 25 6.79 4.05 -1.82
C HIS A 25 6.51 3.49 -0.43
N THR A 26 5.30 3.76 0.08
CA THR A 26 4.86 3.26 1.39
C THR A 26 4.05 1.99 1.19
N ILE A 27 4.40 0.93 1.90
CA ILE A 27 3.70 -0.35 1.89
C ILE A 27 3.19 -0.60 3.30
N ILE A 28 1.89 -0.83 3.46
CA ILE A 28 1.29 -1.23 4.74
C ILE A 28 0.95 -2.71 4.68
N GLU A 29 1.50 -3.49 5.61
CA GLU A 29 1.24 -4.93 5.68
C GLU A 29 1.11 -5.37 7.14
N THR A 30 0.15 -6.25 7.41
CA THR A 30 -0.17 -6.77 8.74
C THR A 30 0.14 -8.27 8.87
N HIS A 31 0.15 -9.01 7.75
CA HIS A 31 0.28 -10.45 7.75
C HIS A 31 1.73 -10.89 8.02
N PRO A 32 2.01 -11.64 9.11
CA PRO A 32 3.38 -11.98 9.51
C PRO A 32 4.19 -12.71 8.44
N HIS A 33 3.56 -13.58 7.64
CA HIS A 33 4.26 -14.28 6.56
C HIS A 33 4.71 -13.33 5.44
N CYS A 34 3.90 -12.32 5.09
CA CYS A 34 4.26 -11.32 4.09
C CYS A 34 5.42 -10.46 4.62
N LEU A 35 5.34 -10.02 5.88
CA LEU A 35 6.40 -9.25 6.53
C LEU A 35 7.72 -10.02 6.60
N LYS A 36 7.66 -11.33 6.89
CA LYS A 36 8.83 -12.21 6.85
C LYS A 36 9.41 -12.29 5.44
N PHE A 37 8.58 -12.56 4.43
CA PHE A 37 9.00 -12.59 3.03
C PHE A 37 9.64 -11.27 2.59
N MET A 38 9.07 -10.13 2.97
CA MET A 38 9.60 -8.81 2.67
C MET A 38 11.01 -8.61 3.24
N ARG A 39 11.26 -9.05 4.48
CA ARG A 39 12.59 -9.01 5.10
C ARG A 39 13.58 -9.92 4.36
N GLU A 40 13.19 -11.16 4.08
CA GLU A 40 14.04 -12.14 3.41
C GLU A 40 14.41 -11.74 1.97
N ASN A 41 13.55 -10.95 1.30
CA ASN A 41 13.74 -10.50 -0.08
C ASN A 41 14.23 -9.04 -0.19
N GLY A 42 14.71 -8.45 0.92
CA GLY A 42 15.36 -7.13 0.91
C GLY A 42 14.43 -5.94 0.64
N TRP A 43 13.12 -6.08 0.86
CA TRP A 43 12.18 -4.96 0.68
C TRP A 43 12.41 -3.82 1.67
N TYR A 44 12.90 -4.14 2.87
CA TYR A 44 13.25 -3.15 3.90
C TYR A 44 14.49 -2.33 3.53
N ASP A 45 15.36 -2.87 2.68
CA ASP A 45 16.63 -2.25 2.29
C ASP A 45 16.52 -1.48 0.96
N LYS A 46 15.39 -1.59 0.26
CA LYS A 46 15.17 -0.84 -0.97
C LYS A 46 15.18 0.67 -0.68
N PRO A 47 15.88 1.47 -1.50
CA PRO A 47 15.77 2.92 -1.39
C PRO A 47 14.31 3.31 -1.57
N ASN A 48 13.92 4.49 -1.04
CA ASN A 48 12.59 5.08 -1.21
C ASN A 48 11.39 4.21 -0.79
N VAL A 49 11.60 3.01 -0.25
CA VAL A 49 10.57 2.12 0.29
C VAL A 49 10.47 2.31 1.80
N ARG A 50 9.22 2.44 2.27
CA ARG A 50 8.89 2.49 3.69
C ARG A 50 7.84 1.45 3.99
N ILE A 51 8.14 0.53 4.90
CA ILE A 51 7.21 -0.52 5.31
C ILE A 51 6.60 -0.11 6.65
N LEU A 52 5.28 -0.20 6.74
CA LEU A 52 4.50 0.08 7.93
C LEU A 52 3.81 -1.21 8.36
N GLU A 53 4.24 -1.76 9.48
CA GLU A 53 3.76 -3.05 9.99
C GLU A 53 2.51 -2.81 10.85
N GLY A 54 1.35 -3.28 10.38
CA GLY A 54 0.09 -3.16 11.10
C GLY A 54 -1.10 -2.91 10.20
N ARG A 55 -2.22 -2.50 10.81
CA ARG A 55 -3.45 -2.23 10.06
C ARG A 55 -3.37 -0.85 9.43
N TRP A 56 -3.93 -0.70 8.24
CA TRP A 56 -3.88 0.56 7.52
C TRP A 56 -4.63 1.69 8.23
N GLN A 57 -5.65 1.37 9.03
CA GLN A 57 -6.40 2.34 9.83
C GLN A 57 -5.51 3.08 10.85
N ASP A 58 -4.41 2.46 11.27
CA ASP A 58 -3.47 3.02 12.23
C ASP A 58 -2.47 3.99 11.55
N PHE A 59 -2.44 4.02 10.21
CA PHE A 59 -1.52 4.83 9.42
C PHE A 59 -2.28 5.78 8.49
N ILE A 60 -2.28 7.07 8.83
CA ILE A 60 -2.89 8.12 8.01
C ILE A 60 -1.80 8.94 7.33
N GLY A 61 -1.99 9.26 6.05
CA GLY A 61 -1.07 10.07 5.25
C GLY A 61 -1.74 10.64 4.01
N ARG A 62 -0.95 11.29 3.15
CA ARG A 62 -1.42 11.81 1.85
C ARG A 62 -0.49 11.38 0.72
N PHE A 63 -1.06 10.82 -0.33
CA PHE A 63 -0.34 10.15 -1.41
C PHE A 63 -0.89 10.56 -2.78
N ASP A 64 -0.03 10.51 -3.79
CA ASP A 64 -0.41 10.78 -5.18
C ASP A 64 -1.08 9.55 -5.80
N VAL A 65 -0.68 8.36 -5.37
CA VAL A 65 -1.26 7.09 -5.79
C VAL A 65 -1.57 6.27 -4.55
N VAL A 66 -2.79 5.74 -4.46
CA VAL A 66 -3.19 4.76 -3.45
C VAL A 66 -3.66 3.51 -4.17
N TYR A 67 -3.10 2.36 -3.82
CA TYR A 67 -3.56 1.07 -4.31
C TYR A 67 -3.91 0.16 -3.14
N HIS A 68 -5.05 -0.50 -3.21
CA HIS A 68 -5.56 -1.35 -2.14
C HIS A 68 -5.78 -2.79 -2.61
N ASP A 69 -5.10 -3.74 -1.97
CA ASP A 69 -5.15 -5.16 -2.29
C ASP A 69 -4.98 -6.01 -1.03
N THR A 70 -6.02 -6.01 -0.20
CA THR A 70 -6.05 -6.80 1.03
C THR A 70 -6.92 -8.04 0.85
N PHE A 71 -6.41 -9.20 1.25
CA PHE A 71 -7.19 -10.42 1.33
C PHE A 71 -8.03 -10.43 2.62
N GLN A 72 -9.31 -10.84 2.55
CA GLN A 72 -10.23 -11.08 3.68
C GLN A 72 -10.91 -9.88 4.38
N GLU A 73 -10.85 -8.65 3.86
CA GLU A 73 -11.60 -7.54 4.48
C GLU A 73 -13.12 -7.56 4.24
N GLY A 74 -13.58 -8.34 3.25
CA GLY A 74 -14.97 -8.42 2.85
C GLY A 74 -15.57 -7.08 2.40
N TYR A 75 -16.89 -7.06 2.17
CA TYR A 75 -17.58 -5.83 1.75
C TYR A 75 -17.48 -4.68 2.77
N PRO A 76 -17.59 -4.91 4.10
CA PRO A 76 -17.49 -3.83 5.09
C PRO A 76 -16.13 -3.13 5.10
N GLY A 77 -15.02 -3.87 5.05
CA GLY A 77 -13.69 -3.26 5.00
C GLY A 77 -13.45 -2.53 3.68
N HIS A 78 -13.95 -3.07 2.55
CA HIS A 78 -13.88 -2.37 1.28
C HIS A 78 -14.62 -1.02 1.29
N LEU A 79 -15.79 -0.96 1.93
CA LEU A 79 -16.49 0.32 2.12
C LEU A 79 -15.73 1.28 3.05
N GLU A 80 -15.04 0.75 4.07
CA GLU A 80 -14.24 1.56 4.99
C GLU A 80 -13.10 2.27 4.25
N ILE A 81 -12.34 1.54 3.42
CA ILE A 81 -11.25 2.15 2.66
C ILE A 81 -11.78 3.18 1.66
N ILE A 82 -12.86 2.87 0.91
CA ILE A 82 -13.47 3.82 -0.04
C ILE A 82 -13.84 5.13 0.66
N ARG A 83 -14.42 5.06 1.87
CA ARG A 83 -14.76 6.24 2.67
C ARG A 83 -13.53 7.01 3.15
N CYS A 84 -12.39 6.33 3.34
CA CYS A 84 -11.14 6.95 3.76
C CYS A 84 -10.35 7.59 2.59
N ILE A 85 -10.54 7.14 1.34
CA ILE A 85 -9.77 7.60 0.17
C ILE A 85 -9.61 9.13 0.08
N PRO A 86 -10.65 9.97 0.24
CA PRO A 86 -10.47 11.43 0.16
C PRO A 86 -9.44 11.99 1.15
N ARG A 87 -9.25 11.34 2.30
CA ARG A 87 -8.24 11.73 3.30
C ARG A 87 -6.83 11.28 2.93
N LEU A 88 -6.72 10.19 2.16
CA LEU A 88 -5.46 9.61 1.72
C LEU A 88 -4.89 10.24 0.44
N LEU A 89 -5.71 10.97 -0.33
CA LEU A 89 -5.27 11.59 -1.58
C LEU A 89 -4.64 12.98 -1.36
N SER A 90 -3.47 13.22 -1.97
CA SER A 90 -2.74 14.49 -1.91
C SER A 90 -3.46 15.64 -2.63
N GLY A 91 -4.27 15.35 -3.65
CA GLY A 91 -5.05 16.36 -4.36
C GLY A 91 -5.84 15.83 -5.58
N PRO A 92 -6.34 16.73 -6.45
CA PRO A 92 -7.21 16.37 -7.57
C PRO A 92 -6.54 15.50 -8.65
N LYS A 93 -5.21 15.52 -8.72
CA LYS A 93 -4.43 14.70 -9.67
C LYS A 93 -4.09 13.32 -9.12
N SER A 94 -4.40 13.05 -7.85
CA SER A 94 -4.13 11.75 -7.25
C SER A 94 -5.02 10.68 -7.85
N ARG A 95 -4.61 9.43 -7.73
CA ARG A 95 -5.33 8.25 -8.24
C ARG A 95 -5.50 7.21 -7.15
N PHE A 96 -6.66 6.58 -7.15
CA PHE A 96 -6.95 5.41 -6.34
C PHE A 96 -7.34 4.25 -7.25
N SER A 97 -6.84 3.06 -6.94
CA SER A 97 -7.30 1.81 -7.55
C SER A 97 -7.27 0.69 -6.51
N PHE A 98 -7.93 -0.41 -6.80
CA PHE A 98 -7.97 -1.58 -5.93
C PHE A 98 -8.06 -2.87 -6.73
N PHE A 99 -7.71 -3.97 -6.10
CA PHE A 99 -8.03 -5.31 -6.57
C PHE A 99 -9.09 -5.95 -5.67
N HIS A 100 -10.05 -6.61 -6.30
CA HIS A 100 -11.08 -7.40 -5.62
C HIS A 100 -11.31 -8.64 -6.49
N GLY A 101 -10.72 -9.76 -6.06
CA GLY A 101 -10.77 -11.04 -6.78
C GLY A 101 -12.18 -11.56 -6.99
#